data_AF-M0E4N2-F1
#
_entry.id   AF-M0E4N2-F1
#
_cell.length_a   1.000
_cell.length_b   1.000
_cell.length_c   1.000
_cell.angle_alpha   90.00
_cell.angle_beta   90.00
_cell.angle_gamma   90.00
#
_symmetry.space_group_name_H-M   'P 1'
#
loop_
_entity.id
_entity.type
_entity.pdbx_description
1 polymer ?
#
loop_
_entity_poly.entity_id
_entity_poly.type
_entity_poly.pdbx_seq_one_letter_code
_entity_poly.pdbx_strand_id
1 'polypeptide(L)'
;MHRRQFLRTGIAAVSLAGLGSTVSGQSGGRDYRPGGPWAPNERAINYNAYLDNEELGKRLQKIDRRSDRMELDQIGASAGRGDPIWEVTIGDGDESLHLINQIHGDEPSGAEAVVKILNRLATGGSRQVEEILDNLTITIVPRVNPDGANFVGDDGLGTDGELRQRRYNINAWEEGDSRYLNAQSYYSGDVPGYDLNRGFSILPGFEPGDEDEDWWSVLDDFPEFGYLNVPVEDISLDVRDPSGENPYDELFGVGLNLNPETQAVTESFLDADPDWAITHHHQGANVVPESPDKGNGPQWQSIMSVMAPFGPRYAGLEGVDYAGYVGSGNPYLSEDAQRRSLQLNQLVNERAQQFGKGKFNTLTRYGYGPLWGSYLDALCPRTDAAGMLYEVSHQSDERGHKAIGTTVKITVEGFMATFERIADGSISEVDELDYFDMPLAQGIDSPFDR
;
A
#
# COMPACT_ATOMS: atom_id res chain seq x y z
N MET A 1 10.90 -7.67 -35.62
CA MET A 1 11.02 -8.95 -36.34
C MET A 1 9.79 -9.80 -36.02
N HIS A 2 9.14 -10.33 -37.06
CA HIS A 2 7.98 -11.24 -37.11
C HIS A 2 7.00 -11.34 -35.91
N ARG A 3 5.96 -10.48 -35.89
CA ARG A 3 4.70 -10.73 -35.16
C ARG A 3 3.96 -11.93 -35.79
N ARG A 4 3.72 -12.98 -35.01
CA ARG A 4 2.86 -14.11 -35.42
C ARG A 4 1.44 -13.90 -34.90
N GLN A 5 0.49 -13.90 -35.83
CA GLN A 5 -0.95 -13.94 -35.55
C GLN A 5 -1.32 -15.32 -34.98
N PHE A 6 -1.92 -15.37 -33.79
CA PHE A 6 -2.50 -16.59 -33.25
C PHE A 6 -3.99 -16.66 -33.56
N LEU A 7 -4.38 -17.80 -34.13
CA LEU A 7 -5.74 -18.15 -34.53
C LEU A 7 -6.66 -18.31 -33.31
N ARG A 8 -7.83 -17.68 -33.40
CA ARG A 8 -9.02 -18.00 -32.61
C ARG A 8 -9.43 -19.45 -32.86
N THR A 9 -9.42 -20.26 -31.81
CA THR A 9 -10.06 -21.58 -31.82
C THR A 9 -11.08 -21.62 -30.69
N GLY A 10 -12.37 -21.66 -31.06
CA GLY A 10 -13.48 -21.72 -30.12
C GLY A 10 -13.53 -23.07 -29.41
N ILE A 11 -13.69 -23.05 -28.08
CA ILE A 11 -13.96 -24.23 -27.27
C ILE A 11 -15.42 -24.21 -26.86
N ALA A 12 -16.11 -25.29 -27.24
CA ALA A 12 -17.50 -25.56 -26.95
C ALA A 12 -17.71 -25.83 -25.46
N ALA A 13 -18.75 -25.21 -24.88
CA ALA A 13 -19.22 -25.47 -23.54
C ALA A 13 -19.72 -26.92 -23.41
N VAL A 14 -19.11 -27.70 -22.51
CA VAL A 14 -19.65 -28.98 -22.06
C VAL A 14 -20.23 -28.77 -20.66
N SER A 15 -21.56 -28.72 -20.63
CA SER A 15 -22.39 -28.76 -19.44
C SER A 15 -22.33 -30.14 -18.77
N LEU A 16 -21.88 -30.20 -17.52
CA LEU A 16 -22.18 -31.32 -16.62
C LEU A 16 -22.95 -30.80 -15.41
N ALA A 17 -24.25 -31.06 -15.45
CA ALA A 17 -25.17 -30.87 -14.35
C ALA A 17 -25.09 -32.05 -13.38
N GLY A 18 -25.17 -31.73 -12.08
CA GLY A 18 -25.81 -32.58 -11.08
C GLY A 18 -24.89 -33.22 -10.04
N LEU A 19 -24.91 -32.66 -8.83
CA LEU A 19 -25.44 -33.33 -7.64
C LEU A 19 -25.66 -32.27 -6.54
N GLY A 20 -26.93 -31.97 -6.30
CA GLY A 20 -27.37 -30.90 -5.42
C GLY A 20 -27.26 -31.26 -3.95
N SER A 21 -26.75 -30.31 -3.16
CA SER A 21 -27.36 -29.97 -1.89
C SER A 21 -28.06 -28.63 -2.11
N THR A 22 -29.38 -28.62 -2.01
CA THR A 22 -30.18 -27.38 -2.02
C THR A 22 -29.83 -26.59 -0.77
N VAL A 23 -28.81 -25.73 -0.87
CA VAL A 23 -28.70 -24.57 0.01
C VAL A 23 -29.84 -23.67 -0.43
N SER A 24 -30.90 -23.63 0.38
CA SER A 24 -31.90 -22.58 0.32
C SER A 24 -31.16 -21.25 0.25
N GLY A 25 -31.20 -20.60 -0.91
CA GLY A 25 -30.65 -19.27 -1.11
C GLY A 25 -31.37 -18.30 -0.20
N GLN A 26 -30.80 -18.04 0.98
CA GLN A 26 -31.01 -16.77 1.64
C GLN A 26 -30.23 -15.72 0.85
N SER A 27 -30.90 -15.11 -0.11
CA SER A 27 -30.58 -13.78 -0.59
C SER A 27 -30.85 -12.78 0.56
N GLY A 28 -29.90 -12.63 1.48
CA GLY A 28 -30.03 -11.71 2.60
C GLY A 28 -28.89 -11.81 3.61
N GLY A 29 -27.92 -10.91 3.52
CA GLY A 29 -26.84 -10.72 4.49
C GLY A 29 -25.70 -9.94 3.85
N ARG A 30 -25.89 -8.64 3.61
CA ARG A 30 -25.03 -7.87 2.71
C ARG A 30 -23.76 -7.28 3.35
N ASP A 31 -23.57 -7.36 4.68
CA ASP A 31 -22.65 -6.41 5.31
C ASP A 31 -21.80 -7.00 6.46
N TYR A 32 -20.49 -6.71 6.46
CA TYR A 32 -19.53 -7.14 7.48
C TYR A 32 -19.73 -6.36 8.79
N ARG A 33 -20.09 -7.08 9.86
CA ARG A 33 -20.13 -6.56 11.24
C ARG A 33 -19.09 -7.29 12.08
N PRO A 34 -17.93 -6.69 12.32
CA PRO A 34 -16.90 -7.31 13.14
C PRO A 34 -17.35 -7.53 14.59
N GLY A 35 -16.90 -8.63 15.21
CA GLY A 35 -17.17 -8.93 16.63
C GLY A 35 -16.10 -8.35 17.55
N GLY A 36 -16.47 -8.03 18.79
CA GLY A 36 -15.54 -7.57 19.84
C GLY A 36 -14.75 -8.70 20.53
N PRO A 37 -14.01 -8.41 21.61
CA PRO A 37 -13.85 -7.09 22.25
C PRO A 37 -13.11 -6.08 21.36
N TRP A 38 -13.32 -4.80 21.63
CA TRP A 38 -12.78 -3.64 20.92
C TRP A 38 -11.91 -2.83 21.85
N ALA A 39 -10.85 -2.18 21.36
CA ALA A 39 -10.15 -1.14 22.13
C ALA A 39 -11.16 -0.14 22.73
N PRO A 40 -10.96 0.36 23.96
CA PRO A 40 -9.77 0.22 24.81
C PRO A 40 -9.74 -1.07 25.65
N ASN A 41 -10.50 -2.12 25.30
CA ASN A 41 -10.42 -3.39 26.01
C ASN A 41 -9.03 -4.03 25.83
N GLU A 42 -8.28 -4.25 26.91
CA GLU A 42 -6.95 -4.87 26.89
C GLU A 42 -6.94 -6.25 26.20
N ARG A 43 -8.06 -6.99 26.22
CA ARG A 43 -8.18 -8.28 25.52
C ARG A 43 -8.37 -8.14 23.99
N ALA A 44 -8.42 -6.92 23.47
CA ALA A 44 -8.49 -6.61 22.04
C ALA A 44 -7.09 -6.47 21.41
N ILE A 45 -6.04 -6.34 22.23
CA ILE A 45 -4.66 -6.12 21.77
C ILE A 45 -3.78 -7.29 22.21
N ASN A 46 -3.01 -7.85 21.28
CA ASN A 46 -1.98 -8.84 21.58
C ASN A 46 -0.92 -8.81 20.48
N TYR A 47 0.14 -8.04 20.69
CA TYR A 47 1.21 -7.89 19.70
C TYR A 47 2.01 -9.19 19.48
N ASN A 48 2.09 -10.07 20.49
CA ASN A 48 2.73 -11.39 20.38
C ASN A 48 1.96 -12.36 19.46
N ALA A 49 0.82 -11.96 18.89
CA ALA A 49 0.11 -12.75 17.89
C ALA A 49 0.68 -12.60 16.48
N TYR A 50 1.57 -11.63 16.27
CA TYR A 50 2.23 -11.34 15.00
C TYR A 50 3.69 -11.78 15.01
N LEU A 51 4.23 -12.01 13.82
CA LEU A 51 5.65 -12.25 13.60
C LEU A 51 6.47 -11.07 14.09
N ASP A 52 7.38 -11.34 15.01
CA ASP A 52 8.42 -10.42 15.43
C ASP A 52 9.55 -10.34 14.36
N ASN A 53 10.50 -9.41 14.49
CA ASN A 53 11.60 -9.23 13.52
C ASN A 53 12.43 -10.52 13.31
N GLU A 54 12.72 -11.25 14.39
CA GLU A 54 13.54 -12.47 14.35
C GLU A 54 12.77 -13.64 13.73
N GLU A 55 11.49 -13.78 14.07
CA GLU A 55 10.59 -14.78 13.50
C GLU A 55 10.38 -14.55 12.01
N LEU A 56 10.15 -13.31 11.58
CA LEU A 56 10.04 -12.96 10.16
C LEU A 56 11.31 -13.36 9.40
N GLY A 57 12.49 -12.92 9.85
CA GLY A 57 13.77 -13.27 9.22
C GLY A 57 14.00 -14.78 9.14
N LYS A 58 13.74 -15.52 10.22
CA LYS A 58 13.86 -16.99 10.24
C LYS A 58 12.91 -17.67 9.25
N ARG A 59 11.71 -17.13 9.02
CA ARG A 59 10.73 -17.66 8.07
C ARG A 59 11.21 -17.44 6.64
N LEU A 60 11.65 -16.23 6.30
CA LEU A 60 12.17 -15.89 4.98
C LEU A 60 13.39 -16.75 4.63
N GLN A 61 14.40 -16.79 5.50
CA GLN A 61 15.61 -17.62 5.30
C GLN A 61 15.30 -19.11 5.18
N LYS A 62 14.20 -19.58 5.77
CA LYS A 62 13.79 -20.98 5.67
C LYS A 62 13.12 -21.27 4.33
N ILE A 63 12.38 -20.31 3.76
CA ILE A 63 11.77 -20.44 2.43
C ILE A 63 12.86 -20.44 1.37
N ASP A 64 13.76 -19.45 1.43
CA ASP A 64 14.94 -19.30 0.57
C ASP A 64 15.77 -20.58 0.48
N ARG A 65 16.25 -21.11 1.62
CA ARG A 65 17.01 -22.38 1.67
C ARG A 65 16.30 -23.63 1.11
N ARG A 66 15.01 -23.55 0.80
CA ARG A 66 14.19 -24.67 0.31
C ARG A 66 13.78 -24.52 -1.15
N SER A 67 14.07 -23.40 -1.78
CA SER A 67 13.64 -23.10 -3.14
C SER A 67 14.72 -22.33 -3.88
N ASP A 68 15.07 -22.79 -5.08
CA ASP A 68 15.96 -22.07 -5.98
C ASP A 68 15.22 -20.99 -6.80
N ARG A 69 13.94 -20.72 -6.49
CA ARG A 69 13.09 -19.73 -7.18
C ARG A 69 13.13 -18.34 -6.54
N MET A 70 13.69 -18.24 -5.34
CA MET A 70 13.67 -17.07 -4.49
C MET A 70 15.10 -16.66 -4.16
N GLU A 71 15.38 -15.37 -4.19
CA GLU A 71 16.57 -14.75 -3.63
C GLU A 71 16.15 -13.91 -2.41
N LEU A 72 16.97 -13.91 -1.36
CA LEU A 72 16.73 -13.18 -0.12
C LEU A 72 17.96 -12.36 0.23
N ASP A 73 17.81 -11.05 0.21
CA ASP A 73 18.87 -10.10 0.52
C ASP A 73 18.53 -9.25 1.75
N GLN A 74 19.58 -8.83 2.45
CA GLN A 74 19.47 -7.77 3.43
C GLN A 74 19.90 -6.47 2.75
N ILE A 75 18.91 -5.61 2.43
CA ILE A 75 19.13 -4.34 1.73
C ILE A 75 19.42 -3.17 2.68
N GLY A 76 19.20 -3.37 3.98
CA GLY A 76 19.46 -2.34 4.98
C GLY A 76 19.31 -2.84 6.41
N ALA A 77 19.30 -1.90 7.34
CA ALA A 77 19.00 -2.14 8.74
C ALA A 77 18.25 -0.94 9.31
N SER A 78 17.33 -1.19 10.24
CA SER A 78 16.63 -0.11 10.94
C SER A 78 17.61 0.74 11.74
N ALA A 79 17.42 2.06 11.76
CA ALA A 79 18.45 2.93 12.35
C ALA A 79 18.53 2.82 13.88
N GLY A 80 17.40 2.59 14.55
CA GLY A 80 17.34 2.54 16.01
C GLY A 80 17.86 1.24 16.60
N ARG A 81 17.46 0.09 16.05
CA ARG A 81 17.81 -1.24 16.62
C ARG A 81 18.80 -2.04 15.77
N GLY A 82 19.07 -1.63 14.53
CA GLY A 82 19.90 -2.38 13.60
C GLY A 82 19.23 -3.70 13.15
N ASP A 83 17.90 -3.79 13.22
CA ASP A 83 17.16 -4.96 12.78
C ASP A 83 17.20 -5.02 11.23
N PRO A 84 17.47 -6.19 10.61
CA PRO A 84 17.60 -6.29 9.15
C PRO A 84 16.33 -5.87 8.39
N ILE A 85 16.51 -5.12 7.31
CA ILE A 85 15.49 -4.90 6.28
C ILE A 85 15.74 -5.93 5.18
N TRP A 86 14.79 -6.86 5.03
CA TRP A 86 14.87 -7.94 4.06
C TRP A 86 14.19 -7.56 2.77
N GLU A 87 14.79 -7.95 1.65
CA GLU A 87 14.19 -7.95 0.32
C GLU A 87 14.12 -9.38 -0.20
N VAL A 88 13.05 -9.68 -0.93
CA VAL A 88 12.85 -10.96 -1.60
C VAL A 88 12.58 -10.72 -3.06
N THR A 89 13.38 -11.33 -3.94
CA THR A 89 13.12 -11.36 -5.38
C THR A 89 12.70 -12.78 -5.79
N ILE A 90 11.61 -12.90 -6.54
CA ILE A 90 11.06 -14.20 -6.96
C ILE A 90 10.40 -14.11 -8.35
N GLY A 91 10.68 -15.11 -9.19
CA GLY A 91 10.25 -15.13 -10.59
C GLY A 91 11.27 -14.50 -11.54
N ASP A 92 11.14 -14.78 -12.84
CA ASP A 92 12.10 -14.43 -13.89
C ASP A 92 11.44 -13.92 -15.17
N GLY A 93 10.22 -13.38 -15.03
CA GLY A 93 9.44 -12.84 -16.15
C GLY A 93 9.77 -11.38 -16.50
N ASP A 94 9.20 -10.93 -17.62
CA ASP A 94 9.51 -9.61 -18.21
C ASP A 94 8.77 -8.45 -17.52
N GLU A 95 7.66 -8.69 -16.82
CA GLU A 95 6.96 -7.65 -16.05
C GLU A 95 7.55 -7.53 -14.65
N SER A 96 7.95 -6.33 -14.25
CA SER A 96 8.56 -6.08 -12.94
C SER A 96 7.55 -5.49 -11.95
N LEU A 97 7.45 -6.10 -10.76
CA LEU A 97 6.58 -5.63 -9.67
C LEU A 97 7.38 -5.41 -8.39
N HIS A 98 7.32 -4.20 -7.85
CA HIS A 98 7.90 -3.86 -6.55
C HIS A 98 6.83 -3.67 -5.48
N LEU A 99 6.93 -4.43 -4.38
CA LEU A 99 5.97 -4.44 -3.28
C LEU A 99 6.65 -4.09 -1.95
N ILE A 100 6.15 -3.08 -1.27
CA ILE A 100 6.55 -2.81 0.12
C ILE A 100 5.41 -3.08 1.10
N ASN A 101 5.79 -3.47 2.31
CA ASN A 101 4.83 -3.71 3.37
C ASN A 101 5.34 -3.22 4.74
N GLN A 102 4.39 -2.86 5.62
CA GLN A 102 4.63 -2.50 7.01
C GLN A 102 5.68 -1.39 7.15
N ILE A 103 5.53 -0.35 6.34
CA ILE A 103 6.25 0.93 6.49
C ILE A 103 5.77 1.70 7.73
N HIS A 104 4.54 1.45 8.15
CA HIS A 104 4.10 1.74 9.50
C HIS A 104 4.17 0.46 10.33
N GLY A 105 4.82 0.50 11.48
CA GLY A 105 5.09 -0.70 12.28
C GLY A 105 3.85 -1.34 12.90
N ASP A 106 2.80 -0.56 13.14
CA ASP A 106 1.50 -0.95 13.69
C ASP A 106 0.52 -1.57 12.66
N GLU A 107 1.01 -1.83 11.43
CA GLU A 107 0.28 -2.40 10.30
C GLU A 107 0.76 -3.83 9.94
N PRO A 108 0.69 -4.81 10.86
CA PRO A 108 1.46 -6.05 10.77
C PRO A 108 0.91 -7.13 9.82
N SER A 109 -0.34 -7.00 9.35
CA SER A 109 -1.00 -8.14 8.70
C SER A 109 -0.44 -8.48 7.31
N GLY A 110 0.15 -7.50 6.62
CA GLY A 110 0.80 -7.76 5.34
C GLY A 110 2.06 -8.61 5.48
N ALA A 111 2.81 -8.52 6.59
CA ALA A 111 4.03 -9.32 6.77
C ALA A 111 3.69 -10.81 6.92
N GLU A 112 2.61 -11.10 7.64
CA GLU A 112 2.02 -12.45 7.75
C GLU A 112 1.56 -12.99 6.39
N ALA A 113 0.95 -12.13 5.57
CA ALA A 113 0.45 -12.47 4.24
C ALA A 113 1.60 -12.75 3.27
N VAL A 114 2.63 -11.90 3.26
CA VAL A 114 3.82 -12.05 2.42
C VAL A 114 4.52 -13.38 2.68
N VAL A 115 4.71 -13.79 3.94
CA VAL A 115 5.31 -15.11 4.25
C VAL A 115 4.48 -16.27 3.67
N LYS A 116 3.14 -16.17 3.69
CA LYS A 116 2.27 -17.20 3.09
C LYS A 116 2.36 -17.23 1.57
N ILE A 117 2.40 -16.05 0.94
CA ILE A 117 2.52 -15.89 -0.51
C ILE A 117 3.86 -16.41 -0.99
N LEU A 118 4.97 -15.97 -0.37
CA LEU A 118 6.31 -16.45 -0.70
C LEU A 118 6.42 -17.96 -0.56
N ASN A 119 5.89 -18.54 0.53
CA ASN A 119 5.88 -19.99 0.66
C ASN A 119 5.08 -20.69 -0.45
N ARG A 120 3.95 -20.10 -0.91
CA ARG A 120 3.15 -20.63 -2.02
C ARG A 120 3.89 -20.52 -3.36
N LEU A 121 4.49 -19.38 -3.66
CA LEU A 121 5.22 -19.14 -4.91
C LEU A 121 6.50 -19.97 -4.97
N ALA A 122 7.28 -19.98 -3.89
CA ALA A 122 8.57 -20.67 -3.83
C ALA A 122 8.44 -22.20 -3.86
N THR A 123 7.32 -22.78 -3.39
CA THR A 123 7.18 -24.25 -3.26
C THR A 123 6.01 -24.86 -4.04
N GLY A 124 5.13 -24.04 -4.62
CA GLY A 124 3.94 -24.49 -5.35
C GLY A 124 4.25 -24.81 -6.81
N GLY A 125 3.69 -25.90 -7.33
CA GLY A 125 3.84 -26.33 -8.73
C GLY A 125 2.54 -26.24 -9.55
N SER A 126 1.58 -25.43 -9.13
CA SER A 126 0.32 -25.26 -9.87
C SER A 126 0.53 -24.39 -11.10
N ARG A 127 -0.23 -24.62 -12.18
CA ARG A 127 -0.17 -23.79 -13.40
C ARG A 127 -0.23 -22.29 -13.12
N GLN A 128 -1.11 -21.86 -12.20
CA GLN A 128 -1.22 -20.45 -11.79
C GLN A 128 0.09 -19.90 -11.22
N VAL A 129 0.83 -20.70 -10.42
CA VAL A 129 2.11 -20.27 -9.82
C VAL A 129 3.19 -20.23 -10.89
N GLU A 130 3.29 -21.24 -11.75
CA GLU A 130 4.28 -21.21 -12.83
C GLU A 130 4.01 -20.04 -13.77
N GLU A 131 2.75 -19.80 -14.15
CA GLU A 131 2.36 -18.67 -15.00
C GLU A 131 2.69 -17.32 -14.36
N ILE A 132 2.51 -17.17 -13.04
CA ILE A 132 2.96 -15.97 -12.32
C ILE A 132 4.48 -15.81 -12.41
N LEU A 133 5.26 -16.84 -12.09
CA LEU A 133 6.72 -16.74 -12.02
C LEU A 133 7.38 -16.60 -13.39
N ASP A 134 6.80 -17.20 -14.43
CA ASP A 134 7.31 -17.14 -15.81
C ASP A 134 7.07 -15.75 -16.46
N ASN A 135 6.15 -14.94 -15.94
CA ASN A 135 5.78 -13.64 -16.52
C ASN A 135 6.04 -12.44 -15.59
N LEU A 136 6.22 -12.66 -14.28
CA LEU A 136 6.55 -11.62 -13.31
C LEU A 136 7.89 -11.87 -12.62
N THR A 137 8.68 -10.83 -12.50
CA THR A 137 9.70 -10.70 -11.45
C THR A 137 9.12 -9.85 -10.33
N ILE A 138 9.01 -10.44 -9.14
CA ILE A 138 8.38 -9.81 -7.98
C ILE A 138 9.44 -9.53 -6.92
N THR A 139 9.70 -8.25 -6.66
CA THR A 139 10.57 -7.77 -5.58
C THR A 139 9.70 -7.31 -4.41
N ILE A 140 9.94 -7.86 -3.22
CA ILE A 140 9.14 -7.62 -2.03
C ILE A 140 10.02 -7.22 -0.85
N VAL A 141 9.74 -6.07 -0.24
CA VAL A 141 10.26 -5.67 1.07
C VAL A 141 9.20 -5.97 2.13
N PRO A 142 9.27 -7.11 2.86
CA PRO A 142 8.16 -7.58 3.70
C PRO A 142 7.90 -6.72 4.93
N ARG A 143 8.91 -5.98 5.40
CA ARG A 143 8.81 -5.07 6.55
C ARG A 143 9.81 -3.94 6.39
N VAL A 144 9.31 -2.75 6.08
CA VAL A 144 10.13 -1.54 5.95
C VAL A 144 10.46 -0.93 7.31
N ASN A 145 9.58 -1.03 8.32
CA ASN A 145 9.79 -0.47 9.65
C ASN A 145 9.95 -1.53 10.76
N PRO A 146 11.12 -2.19 10.87
CA PRO A 146 11.42 -3.13 11.95
C PRO A 146 11.31 -2.52 13.34
N ASP A 147 11.76 -1.28 13.53
CA ASP A 147 11.79 -0.62 14.83
C ASP A 147 10.38 -0.36 15.36
N GLY A 148 9.50 0.13 14.50
CA GLY A 148 8.10 0.37 14.85
C GLY A 148 7.32 -0.92 15.06
N ALA A 149 7.63 -1.98 14.33
CA ALA A 149 6.94 -3.28 14.43
C ALA A 149 7.25 -4.04 15.73
N ASN A 150 8.36 -3.72 16.38
CA ASN A 150 8.93 -4.43 17.52
C ASN A 150 9.40 -3.48 18.64
N PHE A 151 8.69 -2.37 18.81
CA PHE A 151 9.06 -1.34 19.78
C PHE A 151 9.01 -1.88 21.22
N VAL A 152 10.08 -1.67 21.97
CA VAL A 152 10.15 -1.92 23.42
C VAL A 152 10.80 -0.70 24.06
N GLY A 153 10.01 0.09 24.77
CA GLY A 153 10.46 1.35 25.37
C GLY A 153 9.32 2.05 26.10
N ASP A 154 9.59 3.24 26.63
CA ASP A 154 8.56 4.15 27.12
C ASP A 154 7.93 4.86 25.92
N ASP A 155 6.62 4.73 25.77
CA ASP A 155 5.81 5.38 24.73
C ASP A 155 4.90 6.49 25.26
N GLY A 156 5.11 6.92 26.51
CA GLY A 156 4.25 7.87 27.21
C GLY A 156 2.91 7.29 27.65
N LEU A 157 2.66 5.98 27.42
CA LEU A 157 1.43 5.29 27.81
C LEU A 157 1.57 4.47 29.10
N GLY A 158 2.73 4.53 29.77
CA GLY A 158 3.00 3.78 30.99
C GLY A 158 3.17 2.28 30.78
N THR A 159 3.61 1.88 29.59
CA THR A 159 3.85 0.49 29.17
C THR A 159 5.35 0.18 29.02
N ASP A 160 6.18 0.83 29.83
CA ASP A 160 7.63 0.76 29.77
C ASP A 160 8.15 -0.69 29.76
N GLY A 161 8.86 -1.04 28.69
CA GLY A 161 9.47 -2.37 28.54
C GLY A 161 8.51 -3.46 28.08
N GLU A 162 7.25 -3.14 27.77
CA GLU A 162 6.34 -4.04 27.07
C GLU A 162 6.51 -3.92 25.55
N LEU A 163 6.35 -5.04 24.84
CA LEU A 163 6.33 -5.05 23.38
C LEU A 163 5.11 -4.28 22.88
N ARG A 164 5.34 -3.34 21.96
CA ARG A 164 4.30 -2.61 21.24
C ARG A 164 4.63 -2.50 19.76
N GLN A 165 3.60 -2.17 19.00
CA GLN A 165 3.75 -1.73 17.62
C GLN A 165 3.37 -0.26 17.53
N ARG A 166 4.08 0.49 16.69
CA ARG A 166 3.86 1.91 16.46
C ARG A 166 3.99 2.23 14.98
N ARG A 167 3.31 3.29 14.54
CA ARG A 167 3.38 3.81 13.19
C ARG A 167 4.80 4.20 12.77
N TYR A 168 5.47 4.96 13.62
CA TYR A 168 6.75 5.60 13.31
C TYR A 168 7.94 4.68 13.61
N ASN A 169 9.11 4.97 13.05
CA ASN A 169 10.36 4.37 13.55
C ASN A 169 10.72 4.97 14.93
N ILE A 170 11.97 4.81 15.38
CA ILE A 170 12.45 5.37 16.66
C ILE A 170 13.63 6.33 16.51
N ASN A 171 13.89 6.78 15.28
CA ASN A 171 15.03 7.64 15.00
C ASN A 171 14.77 9.01 15.62
N ALA A 172 15.74 9.49 16.39
CA ALA A 172 15.77 10.86 16.85
C ALA A 172 16.39 11.74 15.78
N TRP A 173 15.81 12.91 15.55
CA TRP A 173 16.43 13.93 14.72
C TRP A 173 17.62 14.53 15.47
N GLU A 174 18.74 14.66 14.77
CA GLU A 174 19.95 15.33 15.26
C GLU A 174 20.21 16.63 14.48
N GLU A 175 20.84 17.60 15.16
CA GLU A 175 21.27 18.84 14.53
C GLU A 175 22.28 18.51 13.41
N GLY A 176 21.85 18.66 12.16
CA GLY A 176 22.63 18.32 10.98
C GLY A 176 21.95 17.32 10.04
N ASP A 177 20.88 16.64 10.49
CA ASP A 177 20.10 15.75 9.60
C ASP A 177 19.47 16.54 8.45
N SER A 178 18.90 17.72 8.74
CA SER A 178 18.30 18.62 7.77
C SER A 178 18.22 20.04 8.35
N ARG A 179 17.89 21.04 7.52
CA ARG A 179 17.74 22.43 7.98
C ARG A 179 16.66 22.59 9.06
N TYR A 180 15.53 21.90 8.90
CA TYR A 180 14.42 21.86 9.85
C TYR A 180 13.92 20.43 10.05
N LEU A 181 13.26 20.16 11.17
CA LEU A 181 12.43 18.96 11.33
C LEU A 181 11.32 18.98 10.29
N ASN A 182 11.28 17.97 9.41
CA ASN A 182 10.24 17.91 8.39
C ASN A 182 8.86 17.68 9.03
N ALA A 183 7.99 18.69 8.95
CA ALA A 183 6.68 18.71 9.61
C ALA A 183 5.67 17.71 9.03
N GLN A 184 5.89 17.19 7.81
CA GLN A 184 5.09 16.07 7.30
C GLN A 184 5.52 14.74 7.87
N SER A 185 6.83 14.58 8.12
CA SER A 185 7.40 13.28 8.48
C SER A 185 7.60 13.11 9.98
N TYR A 186 7.78 14.17 10.76
CA TYR A 186 8.15 13.99 12.16
C TYR A 186 6.95 13.80 13.10
N TYR A 187 7.08 12.88 14.08
CA TYR A 187 6.05 12.64 15.10
C TYR A 187 6.03 13.71 16.21
N SER A 188 4.83 14.10 16.62
CA SER A 188 4.60 15.00 17.75
C SER A 188 4.24 14.21 19.01
N GLY A 189 5.15 14.11 19.99
CA GLY A 189 4.93 13.46 21.29
C GLY A 189 6.22 13.13 22.04
N ASP A 190 6.15 12.21 23.01
CA ASP A 190 7.25 11.92 23.95
C ASP A 190 8.33 10.96 23.42
N VAL A 191 8.10 10.30 22.28
CA VAL A 191 9.08 9.41 21.66
C VAL A 191 9.38 9.85 20.23
N PRO A 192 10.64 10.07 19.86
CA PRO A 192 10.98 10.46 18.50
C PRO A 192 10.64 9.36 17.49
N GLY A 193 10.52 9.78 16.23
CA GLY A 193 10.30 8.90 15.10
C GLY A 193 9.76 9.65 13.89
N TYR A 194 10.00 9.07 12.72
CA TYR A 194 9.55 9.57 11.44
C TYR A 194 8.41 8.69 10.90
N ASP A 195 7.42 9.33 10.28
CA ASP A 195 6.51 8.72 9.33
C ASP A 195 7.31 8.48 8.06
N LEU A 196 7.75 7.23 7.92
CA LEU A 196 8.54 6.79 6.77
C LEU A 196 7.77 6.94 5.46
N ASN A 197 6.42 6.92 5.47
CA ASN A 197 5.59 7.17 4.29
C ASN A 197 5.30 8.67 4.06
N ARG A 198 6.07 9.54 4.73
CA ARG A 198 6.28 10.95 4.41
C ARG A 198 7.76 11.26 4.18
N GLY A 199 8.60 10.22 4.17
CA GLY A 199 10.04 10.32 4.13
C GLY A 199 10.61 10.25 2.72
N PHE A 200 9.91 9.76 1.69
CA PHE A 200 10.48 9.61 0.36
C PHE A 200 10.65 10.96 -0.36
N SER A 201 11.76 11.12 -1.08
CA SER A 201 11.99 12.30 -1.90
C SER A 201 11.63 12.01 -3.35
N ILE A 202 10.95 12.98 -4.00
CA ILE A 202 10.72 12.95 -5.46
C ILE A 202 12.00 13.30 -6.25
N LEU A 203 13.02 13.82 -5.56
CA LEU A 203 14.33 14.16 -6.07
C LEU A 203 15.32 13.05 -5.67
N PRO A 204 15.61 12.06 -6.52
CA PRO A 204 16.39 10.88 -6.12
C PRO A 204 17.88 11.17 -5.85
N GLY A 205 18.40 12.30 -6.29
CA GLY A 205 19.78 12.76 -6.00
C GLY A 205 19.85 13.76 -4.86
N PHE A 206 18.79 13.89 -4.08
CA PHE A 206 18.70 14.87 -3.00
C PHE A 206 19.52 14.43 -1.79
N GLU A 207 20.47 15.27 -1.40
CA GLU A 207 21.19 15.15 -0.14
C GLU A 207 20.56 16.11 0.89
N PRO A 208 20.05 15.61 2.02
CA PRO A 208 19.50 16.46 3.07
C PRO A 208 20.52 17.51 3.56
N GLY A 209 20.04 18.73 3.75
CA GLY A 209 20.87 19.88 4.11
C GLY A 209 21.33 20.76 2.94
N ASP A 210 21.25 20.27 1.70
CA ASP A 210 21.55 21.05 0.48
C ASP A 210 20.31 21.78 -0.09
N GLU A 211 19.20 21.82 0.65
CA GLU A 211 17.97 22.46 0.18
C GLU A 211 18.09 23.97 0.09
N ASP A 212 17.42 24.55 -0.92
CA ASP A 212 17.22 25.98 -0.97
C ASP A 212 16.44 26.42 0.28
N GLU A 213 16.87 27.54 0.88
CA GLU A 213 16.19 28.13 2.03
C GLU A 213 14.75 28.49 1.69
N ASP A 214 14.54 28.97 0.46
CA ASP A 214 13.25 29.44 -0.01
C ASP A 214 12.25 28.30 -0.23
N TRP A 215 12.70 27.04 -0.23
CA TRP A 215 11.82 25.87 -0.28
C TRP A 215 11.16 25.57 1.06
N TRP A 216 11.59 26.17 2.17
CA TRP A 216 11.08 25.84 3.50
C TRP A 216 9.97 26.80 3.97
N SER A 217 8.82 26.22 4.28
CA SER A 217 7.75 26.90 5.04
C SER A 217 7.81 26.52 6.52
N VAL A 218 8.45 27.37 7.32
CA VAL A 218 8.66 27.16 8.77
C VAL A 218 7.37 27.44 9.56
N LEU A 219 7.11 26.64 10.61
CA LEU A 219 5.94 26.81 11.47
C LEU A 219 6.16 27.94 12.49
N ASP A 220 5.27 28.93 12.53
CA ASP A 220 5.37 30.10 13.42
C ASP A 220 5.47 29.74 14.91
N ASP A 221 4.66 28.77 15.35
CA ASP A 221 4.57 28.36 16.75
C ASP A 221 5.65 27.33 17.14
N PHE A 222 6.33 26.72 16.15
CA PHE A 222 7.32 25.67 16.33
C PHE A 222 8.45 25.83 15.28
N PRO A 223 9.34 26.83 15.45
CA PRO A 223 10.30 27.23 14.43
C PRO A 223 11.37 26.18 14.09
N GLU A 224 11.47 25.13 14.89
CA GLU A 224 12.28 23.95 14.59
C GLU A 224 11.66 23.05 13.49
N PHE A 225 10.36 23.20 13.21
CA PHE A 225 9.65 22.45 12.17
C PHE A 225 9.43 23.26 10.90
N GLY A 226 9.51 22.59 9.75
CA GLY A 226 9.20 23.17 8.45
C GLY A 226 8.59 22.17 7.46
N TYR A 227 7.78 22.67 6.55
CA TYR A 227 7.35 21.95 5.35
C TYR A 227 8.33 22.22 4.22
N LEU A 228 8.87 21.17 3.61
CA LEU A 228 9.68 21.29 2.41
C LEU A 228 8.77 21.34 1.18
N ASN A 229 8.76 22.48 0.49
CA ASN A 229 7.95 22.74 -0.69
C ASN A 229 8.86 22.96 -1.89
N VAL A 230 8.76 22.09 -2.90
CA VAL A 230 9.67 22.13 -4.06
C VAL A 230 8.98 22.79 -5.24
N PRO A 231 9.51 23.88 -5.81
CA PRO A 231 8.99 24.48 -7.04
C PRO A 231 8.97 23.46 -8.17
N VAL A 232 7.88 23.42 -8.94
CA VAL A 232 7.74 22.40 -10.00
C VAL A 232 8.79 22.53 -11.11
N GLU A 233 9.35 23.73 -11.30
CA GLU A 233 10.41 23.98 -12.28
C GLU A 233 11.76 23.35 -11.91
N ASP A 234 11.97 23.05 -10.63
CA ASP A 234 13.18 22.39 -10.12
C ASP A 234 13.08 20.85 -10.14
N ILE A 235 11.93 20.31 -10.55
CA ILE A 235 11.70 18.87 -10.60
C ILE A 235 12.17 18.31 -11.93
N SER A 236 13.04 17.31 -11.85
CA SER A 236 13.68 16.70 -13.02
C SER A 236 12.78 15.74 -13.82
N LEU A 237 11.46 15.79 -13.63
CA LEU A 237 10.48 14.88 -14.24
C LEU A 237 9.67 15.65 -15.28
N ASP A 238 9.94 15.43 -16.57
CA ASP A 238 9.19 16.04 -17.67
C ASP A 238 8.10 15.08 -18.17
N VAL A 239 7.07 14.88 -17.36
CA VAL A 239 5.87 14.13 -17.73
C VAL A 239 4.73 15.13 -17.70
N ARG A 240 4.58 15.88 -18.80
CA ARG A 240 3.52 16.89 -18.89
C ARG A 240 2.17 16.20 -19.01
N ASP A 241 1.18 16.70 -18.27
CA ASP A 241 -0.22 16.39 -18.54
C ASP A 241 -0.54 16.66 -20.04
N PRO A 242 -1.48 15.95 -20.68
CA PRO A 242 -1.95 16.24 -22.04
C PRO A 242 -2.25 17.72 -22.36
N SER A 243 -2.50 18.59 -21.36
CA SER A 243 -2.65 20.03 -21.55
C SER A 243 -1.33 20.81 -21.72
N GLY A 244 -0.20 20.24 -21.30
CA GLY A 244 1.13 20.86 -21.37
C GLY A 244 1.47 21.84 -20.24
N GLU A 245 0.58 22.04 -19.27
CA GLU A 245 0.76 22.92 -18.11
C GLU A 245 0.78 22.09 -16.80
N ASN A 246 1.57 22.52 -15.81
CA ASN A 246 1.60 21.86 -14.49
C ASN A 246 0.42 22.39 -13.65
N PRO A 247 -0.41 21.53 -13.03
CA PRO A 247 -1.50 21.97 -12.16
C PRO A 247 -1.02 22.56 -10.83
N TYR A 248 0.28 22.48 -10.52
CA TYR A 248 0.88 23.00 -9.28
C TYR A 248 1.99 24.01 -9.59
N ASP A 249 2.11 25.03 -8.76
CA ASP A 249 3.28 25.93 -8.74
C ASP A 249 4.43 25.31 -7.92
N GLU A 250 4.10 24.58 -6.86
CA GLU A 250 5.04 23.86 -6.00
C GLU A 250 4.43 22.53 -5.50
N LEU A 251 5.28 21.57 -5.19
CA LEU A 251 4.89 20.35 -4.49
C LEU A 251 5.04 20.54 -2.99
N PHE A 252 3.93 20.56 -2.29
CA PHE A 252 3.90 20.77 -0.85
C PHE A 252 4.33 19.52 -0.06
N GLY A 253 5.20 19.71 0.92
CA GLY A 253 5.51 18.68 1.92
C GLY A 253 6.17 17.43 1.35
N VAL A 254 7.15 17.59 0.47
CA VAL A 254 7.96 16.46 -0.03
C VAL A 254 8.81 15.85 1.11
N GLY A 255 9.17 14.58 0.98
CA GLY A 255 10.07 13.91 1.91
C GLY A 255 11.55 14.17 1.57
N LEU A 256 12.43 13.91 2.54
CA LEU A 256 13.87 14.20 2.46
C LEU A 256 14.73 12.97 2.14
N ASN A 257 14.15 11.78 2.17
CA ASN A 257 14.82 10.48 2.12
C ASN A 257 15.93 10.30 3.18
N LEU A 258 15.69 10.79 4.39
CA LEU A 258 16.66 10.79 5.50
C LEU A 258 16.92 9.41 6.10
N ASN A 259 15.88 8.60 6.24
CA ASN A 259 15.94 7.40 7.05
C ASN A 259 16.57 6.24 6.25
N PRO A 260 17.44 5.41 6.86
CA PRO A 260 18.01 4.25 6.16
C PRO A 260 16.93 3.29 5.67
N GLU A 261 15.77 3.23 6.35
CA GLU A 261 14.61 2.47 5.89
C GLU A 261 14.06 2.99 4.55
N THR A 262 13.90 4.31 4.38
CA THR A 262 13.41 4.90 3.12
C THR A 262 14.49 4.86 2.04
N GLN A 263 15.75 5.01 2.40
CA GLN A 263 16.89 4.91 1.47
C GLN A 263 16.99 3.51 0.87
N ALA A 264 16.97 2.47 1.71
CA ALA A 264 17.01 1.07 1.26
C ALA A 264 15.84 0.75 0.31
N VAL A 265 14.62 1.21 0.63
CA VAL A 265 13.46 1.05 -0.25
C VAL A 265 13.60 1.85 -1.55
N THR A 266 14.16 3.05 -1.50
CA THR A 266 14.37 3.89 -2.69
C THR A 266 15.37 3.23 -3.64
N GLU A 267 16.49 2.74 -3.13
CA GLU A 267 17.49 2.02 -3.92
C GLU A 267 16.89 0.73 -4.51
N SER A 268 16.26 -0.08 -3.68
CA SER A 268 15.52 -1.29 -4.08
C SER A 268 14.51 -1.04 -5.21
N PHE A 269 13.70 0.02 -5.09
CA PHE A 269 12.73 0.40 -6.12
C PHE A 269 13.40 0.81 -7.43
N LEU A 270 14.44 1.64 -7.37
CA LEU A 270 15.15 2.14 -8.55
C LEU A 270 15.94 1.02 -9.25
N ASP A 271 16.49 0.08 -8.50
CA ASP A 271 17.19 -1.09 -9.03
C ASP A 271 16.22 -2.10 -9.67
N ALA A 272 15.02 -2.26 -9.10
CA ALA A 272 13.98 -3.13 -9.63
C ALA A 272 13.32 -2.59 -10.93
N ASP A 273 13.42 -1.29 -11.18
CA ASP A 273 12.80 -0.57 -12.31
C ASP A 273 11.36 -1.06 -12.62
N PRO A 274 10.43 -0.99 -11.65
CA PRO A 274 9.18 -1.71 -11.75
C PRO A 274 8.18 -1.09 -12.73
N ASP A 275 7.45 -1.94 -13.44
CA ASP A 275 6.22 -1.58 -14.17
C ASP A 275 5.05 -1.37 -13.20
N TRP A 276 5.07 -2.05 -12.04
CA TRP A 276 4.00 -2.07 -11.06
C TRP A 276 4.52 -1.85 -9.64
N ALA A 277 3.88 -0.97 -8.89
CA ALA A 277 4.28 -0.62 -7.53
C ALA A 277 3.13 -0.83 -6.54
N ILE A 278 3.35 -1.63 -5.51
CA ILE A 278 2.34 -1.92 -4.47
C ILE A 278 2.87 -1.48 -3.11
N THR A 279 2.05 -0.76 -2.35
CA THR A 279 2.25 -0.58 -0.90
C THR A 279 1.07 -1.14 -0.12
N HIS A 280 1.36 -1.81 0.98
CA HIS A 280 0.36 -2.34 1.90
C HIS A 280 0.35 -1.58 3.21
N HIS A 281 -0.84 -1.16 3.57
CA HIS A 281 -1.15 -0.36 4.74
C HIS A 281 -2.35 -0.91 5.48
N HIS A 282 -2.56 -0.38 6.67
CA HIS A 282 -3.83 -0.49 7.35
C HIS A 282 -4.49 0.88 7.46
N GLN A 283 -5.78 0.86 7.74
CA GLN A 283 -6.56 2.03 8.09
C GLN A 283 -7.40 1.72 9.32
N GLY A 284 -7.89 2.75 10.01
CA GLY A 284 -8.88 2.58 11.05
C GLY A 284 -10.15 1.90 10.53
N ALA A 285 -11.04 1.52 11.44
CA ALA A 285 -12.33 0.95 11.07
C ALA A 285 -13.15 1.91 10.17
N ASN A 286 -13.27 1.59 8.88
CA ASN A 286 -14.01 2.41 7.93
C ASN A 286 -15.46 1.93 7.81
N VAL A 287 -16.42 2.79 8.11
CA VAL A 287 -17.84 2.46 8.10
C VAL A 287 -18.44 2.68 6.72
N VAL A 288 -19.23 1.71 6.27
CA VAL A 288 -20.00 1.83 5.01
C VAL A 288 -20.99 3.00 5.16
N PRO A 289 -20.99 3.99 4.26
CA PRO A 289 -21.83 5.18 4.37
C PRO A 289 -23.32 4.89 4.59
N GLU A 290 -23.84 3.82 3.99
CA GLU A 290 -25.24 3.39 4.12
C GLU A 290 -25.55 2.58 5.40
N SER A 291 -24.59 2.41 6.31
CA SER A 291 -24.76 1.57 7.49
C SER A 291 -25.86 2.11 8.41
N PRO A 292 -26.99 1.40 8.59
CA PRO A 292 -28.04 1.83 9.52
C PRO A 292 -27.49 1.78 10.95
N ASP A 293 -27.54 2.92 11.64
CA ASP A 293 -27.33 2.96 13.08
C ASP A 293 -28.49 2.25 13.78
N LYS A 294 -28.24 1.01 14.22
CA LYS A 294 -29.24 0.17 14.90
C LYS A 294 -29.03 0.11 16.41
N GLY A 295 -28.19 0.97 16.98
CA GLY A 295 -28.03 1.18 18.43
C GLY A 295 -27.47 0.02 19.27
N ASN A 296 -27.34 -1.20 18.74
CA ASN A 296 -26.96 -2.40 19.51
C ASN A 296 -25.80 -3.23 18.90
N GLY A 297 -24.98 -2.66 18.02
CA GLY A 297 -23.80 -3.32 17.45
C GLY A 297 -22.99 -2.41 16.52
N PRO A 298 -21.75 -2.80 16.16
CA PRO A 298 -20.92 -2.00 15.28
C PRO A 298 -21.60 -1.80 13.92
N GLN A 299 -21.38 -0.61 13.36
CA GLN A 299 -21.79 -0.28 12.00
C GLN A 299 -21.14 -1.25 11.01
N TRP A 300 -21.71 -1.33 9.80
CA TRP A 300 -21.09 -2.09 8.71
C TRP A 300 -19.74 -1.49 8.41
N GLN A 301 -18.73 -2.33 8.23
CA GLN A 301 -17.37 -1.87 7.95
C GLN A 301 -16.90 -2.37 6.59
N SER A 302 -16.26 -1.47 5.84
CA SER A 302 -15.35 -1.83 4.77
C SER A 302 -14.20 -2.63 5.37
N ILE A 303 -13.74 -3.64 4.64
CA ILE A 303 -12.62 -4.47 5.09
C ILE A 303 -11.29 -4.06 4.46
N MET A 304 -11.37 -3.27 3.39
CA MET A 304 -10.23 -2.78 2.64
C MET A 304 -10.60 -1.51 1.88
N SER A 305 -9.71 -0.55 1.85
CA SER A 305 -9.70 0.56 0.90
C SER A 305 -8.59 0.34 -0.10
N VAL A 306 -8.75 0.92 -1.27
CA VAL A 306 -7.72 0.98 -2.29
C VAL A 306 -7.48 2.44 -2.69
N MET A 307 -6.26 2.74 -3.14
CA MET A 307 -5.92 4.05 -3.67
C MET A 307 -4.97 3.91 -4.86
N ALA A 308 -5.42 4.46 -5.98
CA ALA A 308 -4.60 4.61 -7.18
C ALA A 308 -3.93 5.98 -7.17
N PRO A 309 -2.62 6.08 -7.43
CA PRO A 309 -2.01 7.32 -7.86
C PRO A 309 -2.37 7.56 -9.33
N PHE A 310 -3.05 8.67 -9.60
CA PHE A 310 -3.44 9.08 -10.96
C PHE A 310 -3.39 10.61 -11.09
N GLY A 311 -3.46 11.13 -12.30
CA GLY A 311 -3.23 12.54 -12.59
C GLY A 311 -4.48 13.29 -13.09
N PRO A 312 -4.28 14.55 -13.54
CA PRO A 312 -5.33 15.41 -14.07
C PRO A 312 -6.11 14.83 -15.24
N ARG A 313 -5.57 13.81 -15.94
CA ARG A 313 -6.23 13.10 -17.05
C ARG A 313 -7.67 12.67 -16.73
N TYR A 314 -7.90 12.26 -15.48
CA TYR A 314 -9.19 11.77 -15.00
C TYR A 314 -9.95 12.81 -14.16
N ALA A 315 -9.36 13.99 -13.93
CA ALA A 315 -10.03 15.09 -13.24
C ALA A 315 -11.10 15.72 -14.15
N GLY A 316 -12.29 15.97 -13.61
CA GLY A 316 -13.37 16.67 -14.31
C GLY A 316 -14.05 15.89 -15.44
N LEU A 317 -13.95 14.56 -15.44
CA LEU A 317 -14.75 13.70 -16.34
C LEU A 317 -16.25 14.01 -16.22
N GLU A 318 -17.01 13.82 -17.29
CA GLU A 318 -18.46 14.06 -17.28
C GLU A 318 -19.14 13.16 -16.22
N GLY A 319 -19.85 13.79 -15.27
CA GLY A 319 -20.44 13.14 -14.10
C GLY A 319 -19.49 12.95 -12.91
N VAL A 320 -18.31 13.57 -12.94
CA VAL A 320 -17.21 13.39 -11.96
C VAL A 320 -16.69 14.75 -11.48
N ASP A 321 -17.23 15.27 -10.37
CA ASP A 321 -16.69 16.48 -9.71
C ASP A 321 -15.63 16.11 -8.66
N TYR A 322 -14.42 15.78 -9.15
CA TYR A 322 -13.32 15.28 -8.31
C TYR A 322 -12.48 16.40 -7.69
N ALA A 323 -12.26 17.49 -8.43
CA ALA A 323 -11.27 18.52 -8.08
C ALA A 323 -11.63 19.31 -6.80
N GLY A 324 -12.91 19.38 -6.42
CA GLY A 324 -13.37 20.11 -5.23
C GLY A 324 -13.10 19.41 -3.89
N TYR A 325 -12.91 18.09 -3.90
CA TYR A 325 -12.78 17.25 -2.69
C TYR A 325 -11.48 16.46 -2.63
N VAL A 326 -10.82 16.37 -3.77
CA VAL A 326 -9.66 15.52 -3.98
C VAL A 326 -8.68 16.30 -4.85
N GLY A 327 -7.43 16.44 -4.39
CA GLY A 327 -6.42 17.27 -5.06
C GLY A 327 -6.19 16.86 -6.52
N SER A 328 -5.62 17.77 -7.33
CA SER A 328 -5.48 17.67 -8.80
C SER A 328 -4.72 16.47 -9.39
N GLY A 329 -4.42 15.43 -8.60
CA GLY A 329 -3.72 14.22 -9.01
C GLY A 329 -2.21 14.38 -9.14
N ASN A 330 -1.48 13.28 -9.32
CA ASN A 330 -0.04 13.30 -9.60
C ASN A 330 0.18 13.60 -11.10
N PRO A 331 0.70 14.78 -11.47
CA PRO A 331 0.82 15.17 -12.87
C PRO A 331 2.03 14.52 -13.54
N TYR A 332 2.94 13.90 -12.80
CA TYR A 332 4.18 13.31 -13.32
C TYR A 332 4.04 11.83 -13.70
N LEU A 333 2.84 11.25 -13.65
CA LEU A 333 2.58 9.91 -14.18
C LEU A 333 2.12 10.01 -15.63
N SER A 334 2.56 9.10 -16.50
CA SER A 334 2.04 9.04 -17.86
C SER A 334 0.56 8.63 -17.90
N GLU A 335 -0.14 8.94 -18.99
CA GLU A 335 -1.52 8.48 -19.19
C GLU A 335 -1.65 6.95 -19.08
N ASP A 336 -0.63 6.21 -19.51
CA ASP A 336 -0.61 4.75 -19.40
C ASP A 336 -0.48 4.28 -17.94
N ALA A 337 0.47 4.84 -17.18
CA ALA A 337 0.65 4.52 -15.77
C ALA A 337 -0.61 4.86 -14.97
N GLN A 338 -1.22 6.03 -15.20
CA GLN A 338 -2.47 6.43 -14.55
C GLN A 338 -3.61 5.45 -14.85
N ARG A 339 -3.77 5.02 -16.12
CA ARG A 339 -4.77 4.01 -16.49
C ARG A 339 -4.53 2.69 -15.78
N ARG A 340 -3.30 2.19 -15.85
CA ARG A 340 -2.91 0.91 -15.23
C ARG A 340 -3.07 0.94 -13.70
N SER A 341 -2.79 2.07 -13.05
CA SER A 341 -3.05 2.26 -11.61
C SER A 341 -4.54 2.08 -11.28
N LEU A 342 -5.44 2.70 -12.05
CA LEU A 342 -6.88 2.58 -11.85
C LEU A 342 -7.38 1.14 -12.11
N GLN A 343 -6.90 0.47 -13.17
CA GLN A 343 -7.21 -0.94 -13.45
C GLN A 343 -6.78 -1.86 -12.30
N LEU A 344 -5.57 -1.65 -11.77
CA LEU A 344 -5.00 -2.41 -10.66
C LEU A 344 -5.88 -2.32 -9.41
N ASN A 345 -6.32 -1.11 -9.08
CA ASN A 345 -7.16 -0.85 -7.92
C ASN A 345 -8.58 -1.42 -8.10
N GLN A 346 -9.18 -1.26 -9.28
CA GLN A 346 -10.51 -1.79 -9.59
C GLN A 346 -10.54 -3.33 -9.61
N LEU A 347 -9.47 -3.98 -10.07
CA LEU A 347 -9.39 -5.44 -10.08
C LEU A 347 -9.67 -6.05 -8.70
N VAL A 348 -9.09 -5.46 -7.65
CA VAL A 348 -9.23 -5.98 -6.29
C VAL A 348 -10.67 -5.87 -5.80
N ASN A 349 -11.37 -4.81 -6.20
CA ASN A 349 -12.81 -4.65 -5.96
C ASN A 349 -13.62 -5.77 -6.62
N GLU A 350 -13.42 -6.04 -7.92
CA GLU A 350 -14.10 -7.14 -8.63
C GLU A 350 -13.86 -8.50 -7.94
N ARG A 351 -12.61 -8.75 -7.55
CA ARG A 351 -12.18 -10.02 -6.97
C ARG A 351 -12.71 -10.21 -5.57
N ALA A 352 -12.68 -9.18 -4.73
CA ALA A 352 -13.21 -9.27 -3.38
C ALA A 352 -14.72 -9.52 -3.34
N GLN A 353 -15.48 -9.00 -4.32
CA GLN A 353 -16.89 -9.35 -4.51
C GLN A 353 -17.10 -10.84 -4.81
N GLN A 354 -16.15 -11.49 -5.51
CA GLN A 354 -16.19 -12.92 -5.81
C GLN A 354 -15.76 -13.80 -4.63
N PHE A 355 -14.76 -13.37 -3.87
CA PHE A 355 -14.19 -14.14 -2.75
C PHE A 355 -15.12 -14.23 -1.53
N GLY A 356 -16.06 -13.29 -1.39
CA GLY A 356 -16.60 -12.97 -0.08
C GLY A 356 -18.02 -13.36 0.26
N LYS A 357 -18.94 -13.48 -0.72
CA LYS A 357 -20.41 -13.55 -0.50
C LYS A 357 -20.82 -13.13 0.92
N GLY A 358 -20.68 -11.84 1.23
CA GLY A 358 -20.95 -11.24 2.54
C GLY A 358 -19.77 -10.44 3.11
N LYS A 359 -18.76 -11.11 3.69
CA LYS A 359 -17.76 -10.44 4.55
C LYS A 359 -16.71 -9.58 3.84
N PHE A 360 -16.42 -9.86 2.57
CA PHE A 360 -15.41 -9.13 1.79
C PHE A 360 -16.04 -8.28 0.66
N ASN A 361 -17.35 -8.06 0.73
CA ASN A 361 -18.11 -7.46 -0.36
C ASN A 361 -18.11 -5.93 -0.34
N THR A 362 -17.54 -5.30 0.69
CA THR A 362 -17.48 -3.84 0.78
C THR A 362 -16.03 -3.41 0.76
N LEU A 363 -15.62 -2.89 -0.40
CA LEU A 363 -14.39 -2.15 -0.58
C LEU A 363 -14.75 -0.70 -0.80
N THR A 364 -13.89 0.16 -0.29
CA THR A 364 -13.95 1.60 -0.48
C THR A 364 -12.73 2.05 -1.26
N ARG A 365 -12.75 3.27 -1.77
CA ARG A 365 -11.55 3.94 -2.23
C ARG A 365 -11.23 5.14 -1.36
N TYR A 366 -9.96 5.51 -1.32
CA TYR A 366 -9.51 6.72 -0.63
C TYR A 366 -9.70 7.95 -1.52
N GLY A 367 -9.94 9.12 -0.92
CA GLY A 367 -9.90 10.39 -1.65
C GLY A 367 -8.44 10.75 -1.98
N TYR A 368 -8.10 10.83 -3.25
CA TYR A 368 -6.71 10.96 -3.71
C TYR A 368 -6.13 12.39 -3.82
N GLY A 369 -5.55 12.94 -2.75
CA GLY A 369 -4.60 14.05 -2.87
C GLY A 369 -3.17 13.51 -3.00
N PRO A 370 -2.28 14.09 -3.83
CA PRO A 370 -0.89 13.68 -3.86
C PRO A 370 -0.26 13.79 -2.47
N LEU A 371 0.43 12.73 -2.06
CA LEU A 371 1.21 12.66 -0.83
C LEU A 371 2.68 12.59 -1.24
N TRP A 372 3.28 13.72 -1.61
CA TRP A 372 4.61 13.78 -2.25
C TRP A 372 5.78 13.19 -1.45
N GLY A 373 5.60 12.94 -0.15
CA GLY A 373 6.55 12.18 0.69
C GLY A 373 6.29 10.67 0.77
N SER A 374 5.27 10.16 0.08
CA SER A 374 4.86 8.76 0.12
C SER A 374 5.55 7.92 -0.95
N TYR A 375 5.63 6.61 -0.70
CA TYR A 375 6.24 5.66 -1.62
C TYR A 375 5.69 5.77 -3.06
N LEU A 376 4.37 5.81 -3.21
CA LEU A 376 3.74 5.84 -4.53
C LEU A 376 3.97 7.18 -5.25
N ASP A 377 3.75 8.31 -4.58
CA ASP A 377 3.79 9.61 -5.26
C ASP A 377 5.22 10.12 -5.47
N ALA A 378 6.18 9.68 -4.65
CA ALA A 378 7.59 10.02 -4.83
C ALA A 378 8.27 9.09 -5.85
N LEU A 379 8.02 7.77 -5.79
CA LEU A 379 8.81 6.79 -6.55
C LEU A 379 8.17 6.35 -7.87
N CYS A 380 6.85 6.17 -7.96
CA CYS A 380 6.22 5.75 -9.22
C CYS A 380 6.54 6.67 -10.42
N PRO A 381 6.59 8.02 -10.26
CA PRO A 381 7.01 8.89 -11.36
C PRO A 381 8.44 8.68 -11.87
N ARG A 382 9.30 7.98 -11.11
CA ARG A 382 10.71 7.74 -11.48
C ARG A 382 10.85 6.66 -12.56
N THR A 383 9.95 5.68 -12.56
CA THR A 383 9.95 4.54 -13.50
C THR A 383 8.67 4.48 -14.34
N ASP A 384 7.73 5.38 -14.10
CA ASP A 384 6.37 5.35 -14.67
C ASP A 384 5.59 4.09 -14.26
N ALA A 385 5.85 3.60 -13.04
CA ALA A 385 5.16 2.46 -12.46
C ALA A 385 3.68 2.75 -12.22
N ALA A 386 2.82 1.79 -12.52
CA ALA A 386 1.43 1.81 -12.10
C ALA A 386 1.33 1.47 -10.61
N GLY A 387 0.79 2.39 -9.82
CA GLY A 387 0.78 2.30 -8.37
C GLY A 387 -0.53 1.77 -7.78
N MET A 388 -0.43 1.12 -6.63
CA MET A 388 -1.58 0.76 -5.81
C MET A 388 -1.23 0.76 -4.34
N LEU A 389 -2.12 1.34 -3.55
CA LEU A 389 -2.14 1.18 -2.10
C LEU A 389 -3.29 0.25 -1.70
N TYR A 390 -2.98 -0.76 -0.90
CA TYR A 390 -3.95 -1.59 -0.17
C TYR A 390 -4.05 -1.10 1.26
N GLU A 391 -5.26 -0.82 1.74
CA GLU A 391 -5.51 -0.38 3.11
C GLU A 391 -6.47 -1.34 3.80
N VAL A 392 -5.96 -2.32 4.55
CA VAL A 392 -6.84 -3.25 5.28
C VAL A 392 -7.35 -2.64 6.58
N SER A 393 -8.58 -2.95 6.96
CA SER A 393 -9.16 -2.38 8.17
C SER A 393 -8.54 -2.93 9.45
N HIS A 394 -8.39 -2.02 10.42
CA HIS A 394 -7.89 -2.17 11.78
C HIS A 394 -6.38 -2.15 11.94
N GLN A 395 -5.91 -1.23 12.77
CA GLN A 395 -4.56 -1.20 13.30
C GLN A 395 -4.32 -2.31 14.34
N SER A 396 -3.05 -2.60 14.60
CA SER A 396 -2.62 -3.61 15.59
C SER A 396 -3.15 -3.35 17.01
N ASP A 397 -3.31 -2.07 17.37
CA ASP A 397 -3.78 -1.54 18.66
C ASP A 397 -5.30 -1.34 18.74
N GLU A 398 -6.04 -1.53 17.65
CA GLU A 398 -7.51 -1.48 17.64
C GLU A 398 -8.15 -2.86 17.87
N ARG A 399 -8.18 -3.67 16.80
CA ARG A 399 -8.74 -5.03 16.75
C ARG A 399 -7.74 -6.02 16.16
N GLY A 400 -6.51 -5.55 15.87
CA GLY A 400 -5.55 -6.22 15.02
C GLY A 400 -5.52 -7.74 15.24
N HIS A 401 -5.19 -8.20 16.45
CA HIS A 401 -5.00 -9.64 16.67
C HIS A 401 -6.27 -10.49 16.46
N LYS A 402 -7.47 -9.91 16.64
CA LYS A 402 -8.75 -10.58 16.34
C LYS A 402 -9.07 -10.56 14.85
N ALA A 403 -8.53 -9.58 14.12
CA ALA A 403 -8.73 -9.41 12.70
C ALA A 403 -7.70 -10.16 11.84
N ILE A 404 -6.54 -10.58 12.39
CA ILE A 404 -5.43 -11.24 11.65
C ILE A 404 -5.91 -12.23 10.61
N GLY A 405 -6.68 -13.24 10.99
CA GLY A 405 -7.09 -14.28 10.05
C GLY A 405 -7.91 -13.74 8.87
N THR A 406 -8.62 -12.63 9.07
CA THR A 406 -9.41 -11.97 8.03
C THR A 406 -8.57 -11.00 7.20
N THR A 407 -7.76 -10.15 7.84
CA THR A 407 -6.88 -9.18 7.15
C THR A 407 -5.81 -9.91 6.33
N VAL A 408 -5.14 -10.91 6.92
CA VAL A 408 -4.20 -11.77 6.20
C VAL A 408 -4.87 -12.48 5.03
N LYS A 409 -6.10 -12.98 5.20
CA LYS A 409 -6.80 -13.65 4.09
C LYS A 409 -7.07 -12.68 2.94
N ILE A 410 -7.65 -11.51 3.20
CA ILE A 410 -7.96 -10.56 2.11
C ILE A 410 -6.69 -10.05 1.43
N THR A 411 -5.60 -9.83 2.18
CA THR A 411 -4.30 -9.47 1.60
C THR A 411 -3.77 -10.59 0.69
N VAL A 412 -3.79 -11.85 1.14
CA VAL A 412 -3.34 -12.99 0.32
C VAL A 412 -4.15 -13.12 -0.96
N GLU A 413 -5.49 -13.05 -0.88
CA GLU A 413 -6.33 -13.15 -2.07
C GLU A 413 -6.15 -11.94 -3.00
N GLY A 414 -6.01 -10.73 -2.45
CA GLY A 414 -5.79 -9.50 -3.22
C GLY A 414 -4.47 -9.51 -3.99
N PHE A 415 -3.36 -9.86 -3.33
CA PHE A 415 -2.05 -9.94 -3.99
C PHE A 415 -1.99 -11.06 -5.02
N MET A 416 -2.46 -12.28 -4.67
CA MET A 416 -2.43 -13.40 -5.62
C MET A 416 -3.29 -13.12 -6.86
N ALA A 417 -4.45 -12.48 -6.71
CA ALA A 417 -5.30 -12.11 -7.84
C ALA A 417 -4.65 -11.03 -8.73
N THR A 418 -3.91 -10.12 -8.11
CA THR A 418 -3.14 -9.08 -8.80
C THR A 418 -2.00 -9.68 -9.60
N PHE A 419 -1.18 -10.52 -8.97
CA PHE A 419 -0.09 -11.22 -9.65
C PHE A 419 -0.59 -12.06 -10.81
N GLU A 420 -1.69 -12.79 -10.64
CA GLU A 420 -2.28 -13.60 -11.72
C GLU A 420 -2.70 -12.74 -12.93
N ARG A 421 -3.34 -11.59 -12.69
CA ARG A 421 -3.87 -10.72 -13.75
C ARG A 421 -2.81 -9.91 -14.48
N ILE A 422 -1.72 -9.57 -13.79
CA ILE A 422 -0.58 -8.95 -14.45
C ILE A 422 0.12 -10.03 -15.29
N ALA A 423 0.41 -11.20 -14.71
CA ALA A 423 1.11 -12.28 -15.38
C ALA A 423 0.41 -12.81 -16.65
N ASP A 424 -0.93 -12.91 -16.63
CA ASP A 424 -1.70 -13.36 -17.80
C ASP A 424 -2.09 -12.21 -18.76
N GLY A 425 -1.72 -10.96 -18.44
CA GLY A 425 -2.02 -9.74 -19.20
C GLY A 425 -3.49 -9.32 -19.19
N SER A 426 -4.38 -10.05 -18.50
CA SER A 426 -5.82 -9.76 -18.47
C SER A 426 -6.18 -8.61 -17.54
N ILE A 427 -5.21 -8.01 -16.84
CA ILE A 427 -5.39 -6.70 -16.17
C ILE A 427 -5.89 -5.63 -17.15
N SER A 428 -5.47 -5.71 -18.42
CA SER A 428 -5.91 -4.81 -19.49
C SER A 428 -7.40 -4.93 -19.86
N GLU A 429 -8.09 -5.96 -19.38
CA GLU A 429 -9.53 -6.17 -19.58
C GLU A 429 -10.39 -5.47 -18.52
N VAL A 430 -9.79 -4.99 -17.42
CA VAL A 430 -10.48 -4.25 -16.37
C VAL A 430 -10.80 -2.84 -16.87
N ASP A 431 -12.05 -2.42 -16.73
CA ASP A 431 -12.46 -1.04 -17.03
C ASP A 431 -11.95 -0.12 -15.92
N GLU A 432 -11.02 0.77 -16.25
CA GLU A 432 -10.46 1.71 -15.28
C GLU A 432 -11.49 2.68 -14.71
N LEU A 433 -12.58 2.94 -15.44
CA LEU A 433 -13.59 3.91 -15.02
C LEU A 433 -14.46 3.36 -13.89
N ASP A 434 -14.60 2.03 -13.78
CA ASP A 434 -15.35 1.39 -12.71
C ASP A 434 -14.67 1.58 -11.34
N TYR A 435 -13.36 1.92 -11.30
CA TYR A 435 -12.69 2.35 -10.06
C TYR A 435 -13.47 3.46 -9.37
N PHE A 436 -14.02 4.38 -10.16
CA PHE A 436 -14.69 5.53 -9.63
C PHE A 436 -16.08 5.24 -9.06
N ASP A 437 -16.68 4.11 -9.42
CA ASP A 437 -17.94 3.64 -8.86
C ASP A 437 -17.77 3.04 -7.46
N MET A 438 -16.52 2.82 -7.02
CA MET A 438 -16.23 2.44 -5.65
C MET A 438 -16.60 3.58 -4.68
N PRO A 439 -17.29 3.27 -3.56
CA PRO A 439 -17.65 4.28 -2.58
C PRO A 439 -16.40 4.88 -1.94
N LEU A 440 -16.42 6.19 -1.70
CA LEU A 440 -15.38 6.85 -0.91
C LEU A 440 -15.46 6.40 0.55
N ALA A 441 -14.31 6.34 1.21
CA ALA A 441 -14.22 6.17 2.65
C ALA A 441 -15.03 7.25 3.41
N GLN A 442 -15.48 6.91 4.62
CA GLN A 442 -16.46 7.70 5.38
C GLN A 442 -16.10 9.20 5.51
N GLY A 443 -17.10 10.09 5.35
CA GLY A 443 -16.96 11.54 5.54
C GLY A 443 -16.71 12.34 4.26
N ILE A 444 -16.64 11.66 3.11
CA ILE A 444 -16.54 12.28 1.79
C ILE A 444 -17.76 11.82 0.97
N ASP A 445 -18.58 12.77 0.52
CA ASP A 445 -19.71 12.46 -0.36
C ASP A 445 -19.18 11.97 -1.72
N SER A 446 -19.75 10.88 -2.24
CA SER A 446 -19.41 10.40 -3.59
C SER A 446 -19.86 11.45 -4.61
N PRO A 447 -18.94 12.00 -5.44
CA PRO A 447 -19.33 12.92 -6.52
C PRO A 447 -19.92 12.18 -7.73
N PHE A 448 -20.06 10.86 -7.67
CA PHE A 448 -20.54 10.02 -8.76
C PHE A 448 -22.04 9.75 -8.65
N ASP A 449 -22.78 10.21 -9.66
CA ASP A 449 -24.17 9.85 -9.94
C ASP A 449 -24.22 9.30 -11.38
N ARG A 450 -23.54 8.16 -11.61
CA ARG A 450 -23.48 7.45 -12.91
C ARG A 450 -24.54 6.37 -13.05
#